data_AF-A0A2V6YY10-F1
#
_entry.id   AF-A0A2V6YY10-F1
#
_cell.length_a   1.000
_cell.length_b   1.000
_cell.length_c   1.000
_cell.angle_alpha   90.00
_cell.angle_beta   90.00
_cell.angle_gamma   90.00
#
_symmetry.space_group_name_H-M   'P 1'
#
loop_
_entity.id
_entity.type
_entity.pdbx_description
1 polymer ?
#
loop_
_entity_poly.entity_id
_entity_poly.type
_entity_poly.pdbx_seq_one_letter_code
_entity_poly.pdbx_strand_id
1 'polypeptide(L)'
;LRTVGNSAPNSGHDVWDVTDPAKPQKVSTVVSGLTSTHKNWWECETGIAYLISGDLAKAEPPELGPSGWRTWRMTKIYDLSDPAKPVFIRDFGLAGQEPGSTGPITVAHGAHGPIVLGDRVYFAYGTSTDGVLQIVDRQKLLTGPREPTAANLNYPEISRLYMSPNWGGHTAFPVLGIPIADWAPNTKGRVRDVVVLVSEATANECRESRHATFVVDVTTETRPFSVATFQVPESTGNFCRRGGRFGPHSSSESFAPIFYRKLVFVAYFNAGVRAVDIRNPYAPREAAFYIPATTERTAERCVTNGTRRCKVAIQTNNVEADERGFVYLADRANTGLHIVRLSGEAAKIATHREVGR
;
A
#
# COMPACT_ATOMS: atom_id res chain seq x y z
N LEU A 1 -1.76 11.29 -12.86
CA LEU A 1 -2.98 10.56 -12.46
C LEU A 1 -3.44 11.03 -11.08
N ARG A 2 -4.70 11.38 -10.91
CA ARG A 2 -5.30 11.87 -9.66
C ARG A 2 -6.58 11.11 -9.36
N THR A 3 -6.71 10.65 -8.13
CA THR A 3 -7.96 10.11 -7.60
C THR A 3 -8.88 11.25 -7.15
N VAL A 4 -10.14 11.21 -7.57
CA VAL A 4 -11.20 12.15 -7.18
C VAL A 4 -12.14 11.44 -6.22
N GLY A 5 -12.32 12.01 -5.02
CA GLY A 5 -13.10 11.39 -3.95
C GLY A 5 -12.39 10.21 -3.29
N ASN A 6 -12.91 9.77 -2.15
CA ASN A 6 -12.61 8.47 -1.54
C ASN A 6 -13.84 8.10 -0.71
N SER A 7 -14.52 7.02 -1.08
CA SER A 7 -15.71 6.54 -0.38
C SER A 7 -16.87 7.56 -0.37
N ALA A 8 -17.07 8.27 -1.48
CA ALA A 8 -18.13 9.25 -1.69
C ALA A 8 -18.72 9.15 -3.12
N PRO A 9 -20.00 9.51 -3.34
CA PRO A 9 -20.59 9.54 -4.68
C PRO A 9 -19.82 10.43 -5.65
N ASN A 10 -19.88 10.10 -6.94
CA ASN A 10 -19.19 10.81 -8.03
C ASN A 10 -17.66 10.83 -7.87
N SER A 11 -17.09 9.81 -7.21
CA SER A 11 -15.65 9.55 -7.25
C SER A 11 -15.22 9.13 -8.66
N GLY A 12 -13.92 9.21 -8.93
CA GLY A 12 -13.37 8.91 -10.25
C GLY A 12 -11.85 9.01 -10.29
N HIS A 13 -11.29 8.84 -11.48
CA HIS A 13 -9.88 9.00 -11.76
C HIS A 13 -9.67 9.95 -12.93
N ASP A 14 -8.80 10.93 -12.74
CA ASP A 14 -8.47 11.96 -13.73
C ASP A 14 -6.98 11.91 -14.09
N VAL A 15 -6.65 12.31 -15.31
CA VAL A 15 -5.27 12.66 -15.66
C VAL A 15 -5.11 14.17 -15.70
N TRP A 16 -4.01 14.64 -15.13
CA TRP A 16 -3.63 16.05 -15.06
C TRP A 16 -2.21 16.19 -15.57
N ASP A 17 -1.99 17.21 -16.40
CA ASP A 17 -0.68 17.71 -16.76
C ASP A 17 -0.20 18.63 -15.63
N VAL A 18 0.97 18.30 -15.09
CA VAL A 18 1.62 19.02 -13.99
C VAL A 18 3.02 19.50 -14.39
N THR A 19 3.28 19.63 -15.70
CA THR A 19 4.54 20.17 -16.24
C THR A 19 4.80 21.58 -15.69
N ASP A 20 3.75 22.38 -15.54
CA ASP A 20 3.73 23.56 -14.66
C ASP A 20 2.91 23.23 -13.39
N PRO A 21 3.56 22.87 -12.26
CA PRO A 21 2.86 22.54 -11.02
C PRO A 21 2.05 23.72 -10.44
N ALA A 22 2.36 24.96 -10.81
CA ALA A 22 1.61 26.13 -10.36
C ALA A 22 0.29 26.30 -11.14
N LYS A 23 0.16 25.67 -12.32
CA LYS A 23 -1.00 25.76 -13.20
C LYS A 23 -1.36 24.38 -13.78
N PRO A 24 -1.74 23.41 -12.93
CA PRO A 24 -2.07 22.07 -13.40
C PRO A 24 -3.31 22.10 -14.31
N GLN A 25 -3.26 21.36 -15.41
CA GLN A 25 -4.37 21.29 -16.38
C GLN A 25 -4.95 19.89 -16.43
N LYS A 26 -6.28 19.77 -16.40
CA LYS A 26 -6.94 18.47 -16.57
C LYS A 26 -6.83 18.03 -18.02
N VAL A 27 -6.29 16.83 -18.24
CA VAL A 27 -6.10 16.23 -19.56
C VAL A 27 -7.31 15.38 -19.94
N SER A 28 -7.75 14.51 -19.04
CA SER A 28 -8.87 13.60 -19.28
C SER A 28 -9.53 13.15 -17.98
N THR A 29 -10.77 12.68 -18.08
CA THR A 29 -11.42 11.84 -17.06
C THR A 29 -11.27 10.39 -17.52
N VAL A 30 -10.59 9.55 -16.75
CA VAL A 30 -10.39 8.12 -17.08
C VAL A 30 -11.66 7.32 -16.82
N VAL A 31 -12.25 7.54 -15.64
CA VAL A 31 -13.51 6.93 -15.22
C VAL A 31 -14.17 7.78 -14.15
N SER A 32 -15.49 7.88 -14.20
CA SER A 32 -16.33 8.62 -13.26
C SER A 32 -17.49 7.76 -12.76
N GLY A 33 -18.27 8.27 -11.81
CA GLY A 33 -19.45 7.57 -11.28
C GLY A 33 -19.08 6.44 -10.31
N LEU A 34 -17.86 6.46 -9.77
CA LEU A 34 -17.44 5.55 -8.72
C LEU A 34 -17.96 6.05 -7.36
N THR A 35 -17.98 5.14 -6.40
CA THR A 35 -18.26 5.46 -4.98
C THR A 35 -17.02 5.29 -4.12
N SER A 36 -16.04 4.50 -4.57
CA SER A 36 -14.81 4.21 -3.85
C SER A 36 -13.64 4.22 -4.83
N THR A 37 -12.57 4.88 -4.43
CA THR A 37 -11.33 4.95 -5.18
C THR A 37 -10.18 4.87 -4.19
N HIS A 38 -9.02 4.40 -4.63
CA HIS A 38 -7.89 4.27 -3.73
C HIS A 38 -6.52 4.35 -4.41
N LYS A 39 -5.52 3.66 -3.86
CA LYS A 39 -4.12 3.77 -4.23
C LYS A 39 -3.86 3.09 -5.57
N ASN A 40 -3.56 3.90 -6.58
CA ASN A 40 -3.34 3.45 -7.96
C ASN A 40 -1.85 3.15 -8.22
N TRP A 41 -1.59 2.38 -9.28
CA TRP A 41 -0.26 2.23 -9.87
C TRP A 41 -0.29 2.66 -11.33
N TRP A 42 0.65 3.49 -11.78
CA TRP A 42 0.76 3.89 -13.19
C TRP A 42 2.19 3.66 -13.67
N GLU A 43 2.32 2.77 -14.65
CA GLU A 43 3.62 2.42 -15.26
C GLU A 43 4.01 3.51 -16.26
N CYS A 44 5.04 4.30 -15.93
CA CYS A 44 5.50 5.40 -16.80
C CYS A 44 5.96 4.92 -18.19
N GLU A 45 6.58 3.75 -18.27
CA GLU A 45 7.17 3.25 -19.53
C GLU A 45 6.12 2.71 -20.51
N THR A 46 5.11 1.99 -20.00
CA THR A 46 4.11 1.32 -20.85
C THR A 46 2.81 2.11 -20.95
N GLY A 47 2.58 3.07 -20.05
CA GLY A 47 1.32 3.80 -19.93
C GLY A 47 0.22 3.00 -19.23
N ILE A 48 0.44 1.74 -18.84
CA ILE A 48 -0.57 0.91 -18.20
C ILE A 48 -0.84 1.41 -16.77
N ALA A 49 -2.13 1.65 -16.47
CA ALA A 49 -2.59 2.12 -15.18
C ALA A 49 -3.54 1.12 -14.52
N TYR A 50 -3.29 0.82 -13.26
CA TYR A 50 -4.08 -0.04 -12.40
C TYR A 50 -4.79 0.85 -11.38
N LEU A 51 -6.09 1.05 -11.60
CA LEU A 51 -6.89 2.04 -10.91
C LEU A 51 -7.82 1.38 -9.90
N ILE A 52 -7.55 1.59 -8.61
CA ILE A 52 -8.42 1.06 -7.57
C ILE A 52 -9.73 1.82 -7.56
N SER A 53 -10.80 1.08 -7.82
CA SER A 53 -12.11 1.60 -8.18
C SER A 53 -13.19 0.71 -7.61
N GLY A 54 -14.31 1.29 -7.23
CA GLY A 54 -15.50 0.57 -6.80
C GLY A 54 -16.72 1.48 -6.86
N ASP A 55 -17.87 0.87 -7.06
CA ASP A 55 -19.15 1.56 -7.23
C ASP A 55 -20.25 0.98 -6.33
N LEU A 56 -19.89 0.11 -5.36
CA LEU A 56 -20.79 -0.27 -4.27
C LEU A 56 -21.24 0.97 -3.49
N ALA A 57 -22.54 1.20 -3.43
CA ALA A 57 -23.07 2.28 -2.62
C ALA A 57 -23.04 1.91 -1.14
N LYS A 58 -22.73 2.88 -0.28
CA LYS A 58 -22.84 2.74 1.18
C LYS A 58 -24.32 2.79 1.59
N ALA A 59 -25.00 1.67 1.40
CA ALA A 59 -26.35 1.39 1.86
C ALA A 59 -26.35 0.15 2.77
N GLU A 60 -27.44 -0.08 3.49
CA GLU A 60 -27.63 -1.27 4.31
C GLU A 60 -28.93 -2.00 3.87
N PRO A 61 -28.84 -3.15 3.17
CA PRO A 61 -27.61 -3.79 2.70
C PRO A 61 -26.92 -3.00 1.57
N PRO A 62 -25.61 -3.24 1.29
CA PRO A 62 -24.90 -2.59 0.20
C PRO A 62 -25.61 -2.79 -1.14
N GLU A 63 -25.75 -1.72 -1.91
CA GLU A 63 -26.37 -1.74 -3.24
C GLU A 63 -25.29 -1.85 -4.31
N LEU A 64 -25.53 -2.73 -5.30
CA LEU A 64 -24.61 -2.94 -6.41
C LEU A 64 -24.60 -1.73 -7.33
N GLY A 65 -23.41 -1.23 -7.66
CA GLY A 65 -23.23 -0.25 -8.70
C GLY A 65 -23.35 -0.84 -10.11
N PRO A 66 -23.27 -0.01 -11.16
CA PRO A 66 -23.38 -0.44 -12.55
C PRO A 66 -22.39 -1.53 -12.97
N SER A 67 -21.23 -1.63 -12.31
CA SER A 67 -20.24 -2.66 -12.58
C SER A 67 -20.69 -4.05 -12.15
N GLY A 68 -21.65 -4.16 -11.22
CA GLY A 68 -22.13 -5.42 -10.65
C GLY A 68 -21.16 -6.09 -9.67
N TRP A 69 -20.01 -5.49 -9.39
CA TRP A 69 -19.02 -6.06 -8.47
C TRP A 69 -19.49 -6.02 -7.02
N ARG A 70 -19.25 -7.12 -6.30
CA ARG A 70 -19.74 -7.35 -4.93
C ARG A 70 -18.70 -6.99 -3.85
N THR A 71 -17.69 -6.19 -4.20
CA THR A 71 -16.63 -5.74 -3.29
C THR A 71 -16.51 -4.22 -3.30
N TRP A 72 -16.06 -3.63 -2.19
CA TRP A 72 -15.92 -2.17 -2.07
C TRP A 72 -14.95 -1.58 -3.08
N ARG A 73 -13.93 -2.34 -3.46
CA ARG A 73 -12.83 -1.92 -4.32
C ARG A 73 -12.30 -3.08 -5.13
N MET A 74 -12.13 -2.88 -6.43
CA MET A 74 -11.42 -3.74 -7.34
C MET A 74 -10.48 -2.91 -8.22
N THR A 75 -9.76 -3.53 -9.13
CA THR A 75 -8.82 -2.85 -10.02
C THR A 75 -9.41 -2.72 -11.41
N LYS A 76 -9.56 -1.50 -11.90
CA LYS A 76 -9.80 -1.24 -13.32
C LYS A 76 -8.47 -0.95 -14.00
N ILE A 77 -8.16 -1.69 -15.06
CA ILE A 77 -6.91 -1.54 -15.80
C ILE A 77 -7.17 -0.76 -17.08
N TYR A 78 -6.37 0.28 -17.31
CA TYR A 78 -6.44 1.13 -18.49
C TYR A 78 -5.07 1.24 -19.15
N ASP A 79 -5.05 1.35 -20.47
CA ASP A 79 -3.91 1.88 -21.22
C ASP A 79 -4.03 3.41 -21.27
N LEU A 80 -3.06 4.10 -20.65
CA LEU A 80 -2.90 5.55 -20.64
C LEU A 80 -1.62 5.98 -21.37
N SER A 81 -1.13 5.20 -22.34
CA SER A 81 0.00 5.58 -23.21
C SER A 81 -0.29 6.86 -24.01
N ASP A 82 -1.56 7.09 -24.38
CA ASP A 82 -2.11 8.41 -24.69
C ASP A 82 -2.98 8.88 -23.51
N PRO A 83 -2.47 9.76 -22.62
CA PRO A 83 -3.21 10.19 -21.45
C PRO A 83 -4.49 10.99 -21.76
N ALA A 84 -4.62 11.52 -22.98
CA ALA A 84 -5.83 12.21 -23.43
C ALA A 84 -6.92 11.25 -23.91
N LYS A 85 -6.57 9.99 -24.21
CA LYS A 85 -7.50 8.95 -24.70
C LYS A 85 -7.37 7.65 -23.91
N PRO A 86 -7.83 7.62 -22.65
CA PRO A 86 -7.80 6.40 -21.84
C PRO A 86 -8.52 5.24 -22.52
N VAL A 87 -7.86 4.08 -22.63
CA VAL A 87 -8.43 2.86 -23.20
C VAL A 87 -8.63 1.82 -22.11
N PHE A 88 -9.87 1.40 -21.88
CA PHE A 88 -10.18 0.36 -20.89
C PHE A 88 -9.66 -1.00 -21.35
N ILE A 89 -8.96 -1.71 -20.46
CA ILE A 89 -8.46 -3.07 -20.70
C ILE A 89 -9.38 -4.10 -20.06
N ARG A 90 -9.53 -4.07 -18.73
CA ARG A 90 -10.36 -5.03 -17.98
C ARG A 90 -10.62 -4.57 -16.54
N ASP A 91 -11.59 -5.23 -15.91
CA ASP A 91 -11.72 -5.26 -14.45
C ASP A 91 -10.96 -6.48 -13.88
N PHE A 92 -10.46 -6.35 -12.66
CA PHE A 92 -9.73 -7.40 -11.97
C PHE A 92 -9.92 -7.33 -10.44
N GLY A 93 -10.15 -8.47 -9.81
CA GLY A 93 -10.38 -8.64 -8.38
C GLY A 93 -10.20 -10.11 -7.99
N LEU A 94 -10.53 -10.45 -6.74
CA LEU A 94 -10.50 -11.86 -6.31
C LEU A 94 -11.74 -12.59 -6.86
N ALA A 95 -11.55 -13.82 -7.34
CA ALA A 95 -12.66 -14.68 -7.72
C ALA A 95 -13.65 -14.86 -6.55
N GLY A 96 -14.94 -14.84 -6.86
CA GLY A 96 -16.04 -14.72 -5.91
C GLY A 96 -16.56 -13.29 -5.74
N GLN A 97 -15.83 -12.25 -6.17
CA GLN A 97 -16.26 -10.84 -6.09
C GLN A 97 -16.94 -10.33 -7.36
N GLU A 98 -16.81 -11.05 -8.47
CA GLU A 98 -17.25 -10.66 -9.79
C GLU A 98 -18.78 -10.55 -9.95
N PRO A 99 -19.26 -9.83 -10.99
CA PRO A 99 -20.68 -9.76 -11.30
C PRO A 99 -21.30 -11.15 -11.51
N GLY A 100 -22.46 -11.37 -10.89
CA GLY A 100 -23.19 -12.65 -10.97
C GLY A 100 -22.67 -13.75 -10.05
N SER A 101 -21.58 -13.53 -9.30
CA SER A 101 -21.15 -14.49 -8.29
C SER A 101 -22.17 -14.59 -7.14
N THR A 102 -22.20 -15.73 -6.45
CA THR A 102 -23.06 -15.98 -5.27
C THR A 102 -22.21 -16.42 -4.07
N GLY A 103 -22.80 -16.43 -2.87
CA GLY A 103 -22.09 -16.82 -1.63
C GLY A 103 -21.34 -15.68 -0.93
N PRO A 104 -20.64 -15.97 0.18
CA PRO A 104 -19.98 -14.97 1.02
C PRO A 104 -18.77 -14.32 0.35
N ILE A 105 -18.54 -13.03 0.60
CA ILE A 105 -17.35 -12.31 0.16
C ILE A 105 -16.35 -12.25 1.32
N THR A 106 -15.38 -13.14 1.33
CA THR A 106 -14.38 -13.24 2.42
C THR A 106 -13.58 -11.95 2.59
N VAL A 107 -13.23 -11.29 1.49
CA VAL A 107 -12.43 -10.05 1.50
C VAL A 107 -13.27 -8.88 1.01
N ALA A 108 -14.27 -8.49 1.81
CA ALA A 108 -15.29 -7.51 1.40
C ALA A 108 -14.70 -6.14 1.03
N HIS A 109 -13.70 -5.67 1.79
CA HIS A 109 -13.00 -4.41 1.52
C HIS A 109 -12.27 -4.36 0.17
N GLY A 110 -11.99 -5.52 -0.42
CA GLY A 110 -11.41 -5.60 -1.76
C GLY A 110 -9.97 -5.14 -1.82
N ALA A 111 -9.54 -4.72 -3.01
CA ALA A 111 -8.17 -4.30 -3.28
C ALA A 111 -7.87 -2.93 -2.64
N HIS A 112 -6.73 -2.82 -1.96
CA HIS A 112 -6.20 -1.55 -1.50
C HIS A 112 -5.34 -0.86 -2.57
N GLY A 113 -4.43 -1.62 -3.19
CA GLY A 113 -3.50 -1.13 -4.18
C GLY A 113 -2.66 -2.25 -4.81
N PRO A 114 -2.28 -2.09 -6.09
CA PRO A 114 -1.26 -2.90 -6.75
C PRO A 114 0.11 -2.22 -6.72
N ILE A 115 1.17 -3.02 -6.81
CA ILE A 115 2.52 -2.55 -7.16
C ILE A 115 3.06 -3.46 -8.25
N VAL A 116 3.55 -2.87 -9.34
CA VAL A 116 4.18 -3.61 -10.44
C VAL A 116 5.70 -3.59 -10.28
N LEU A 117 6.33 -4.74 -10.43
CA LEU A 117 7.78 -4.86 -10.54
C LEU A 117 8.12 -5.96 -11.55
N GLY A 118 8.71 -5.57 -12.69
CA GLY A 118 8.97 -6.49 -13.80
C GLY A 118 7.69 -7.17 -14.29
N ASP A 119 7.71 -8.48 -14.41
CA ASP A 119 6.60 -9.29 -14.93
C ASP A 119 5.56 -9.68 -13.87
N ARG A 120 5.54 -8.98 -12.73
CA ARG A 120 4.66 -9.28 -11.59
C ARG A 120 3.86 -8.08 -11.16
N VAL A 121 2.62 -8.35 -10.75
CA VAL A 121 1.78 -7.41 -10.02
C VAL A 121 1.49 -7.99 -8.63
N TYR A 122 1.79 -7.20 -7.61
CA TYR A 122 1.58 -7.55 -6.20
C TYR A 122 0.39 -6.76 -5.69
N PHE A 123 -0.69 -7.46 -5.34
CA PHE A 123 -1.90 -6.85 -4.82
C PHE A 123 -2.02 -7.06 -3.32
N ALA A 124 -2.36 -5.99 -2.61
CA ALA A 124 -2.79 -6.04 -1.22
C ALA A 124 -4.32 -5.90 -1.15
N TYR A 125 -4.98 -6.80 -0.44
CA TYR A 125 -6.44 -6.80 -0.23
C TYR A 125 -6.81 -6.75 1.25
N GLY A 126 -8.07 -6.40 1.50
CA GLY A 126 -8.71 -6.55 2.79
C GLY A 126 -8.19 -5.53 3.79
N THR A 127 -8.10 -4.25 3.42
CA THR A 127 -7.51 -3.25 4.31
C THR A 127 -8.08 -3.34 5.73
N SER A 128 -7.20 -3.48 6.73
CA SER A 128 -7.50 -3.68 8.16
C SER A 128 -8.14 -5.02 8.59
N THR A 129 -8.67 -5.86 7.69
CA THR A 129 -9.28 -7.17 8.05
C THR A 129 -9.25 -8.15 6.88
N ASP A 130 -9.10 -9.45 7.16
CA ASP A 130 -9.17 -10.51 6.14
C ASP A 130 -8.16 -10.30 5.00
N GLY A 131 -6.92 -9.95 5.36
CA GLY A 131 -5.89 -9.55 4.42
C GLY A 131 -5.47 -10.66 3.47
N VAL A 132 -5.17 -10.29 2.23
CA VAL A 132 -4.57 -11.18 1.23
C VAL A 132 -3.45 -10.45 0.51
N LEU A 133 -2.32 -11.13 0.37
CA LEU A 133 -1.31 -10.81 -0.65
C LEU A 133 -1.57 -11.72 -1.85
N GLN A 134 -1.72 -11.15 -3.05
CA GLN A 134 -1.80 -11.92 -4.29
C GLN A 134 -0.62 -11.55 -5.20
N ILE A 135 0.01 -12.56 -5.78
CA ILE A 135 1.07 -12.40 -6.78
C ILE A 135 0.49 -12.82 -8.13
N VAL A 136 0.58 -11.93 -9.12
CA VAL A 136 -0.06 -12.08 -10.42
C VAL A 136 0.97 -11.93 -11.53
N ASP A 137 0.89 -12.81 -12.53
CA ASP A 137 1.63 -12.70 -13.79
C ASP A 137 1.08 -11.52 -14.62
N ARG A 138 1.91 -10.51 -14.83
CA ARG A 138 1.51 -9.26 -15.49
C ARG A 138 1.08 -9.50 -16.93
N GLN A 139 1.81 -10.33 -17.69
CA GLN A 139 1.50 -10.56 -19.09
C GLN A 139 0.15 -11.28 -19.22
N LYS A 140 -0.06 -12.35 -18.46
CA LYS A 140 -1.35 -13.07 -18.44
C LYS A 140 -2.50 -12.16 -18.02
N LEU A 141 -2.29 -11.26 -17.07
CA LEU A 141 -3.30 -10.30 -16.62
C LEU A 141 -3.76 -9.38 -17.77
N LEU A 142 -2.79 -8.85 -18.54
CA LEU A 142 -3.04 -7.86 -19.59
C LEU A 142 -3.53 -8.47 -20.91
N THR A 143 -3.05 -9.67 -21.28
CA THR A 143 -3.35 -10.29 -22.58
C THR A 143 -4.30 -11.48 -22.51
N GLY A 144 -4.60 -11.99 -21.32
CA GLY A 144 -5.53 -13.09 -21.13
C GLY A 144 -7.00 -12.70 -21.35
N PRO A 145 -7.92 -13.68 -21.26
CA PRO A 145 -9.36 -13.42 -21.33
C PRO A 145 -9.79 -12.35 -20.32
N ARG A 146 -10.62 -11.40 -20.78
CA ARG A 146 -10.90 -10.14 -20.06
C ARG A 146 -12.19 -10.18 -19.27
N GLU A 147 -13.14 -11.04 -19.65
CA GLU A 147 -14.41 -11.20 -18.97
C GLU A 147 -14.16 -11.62 -17.52
N PRO A 148 -14.78 -10.96 -16.52
CA PRO A 148 -14.50 -11.24 -15.12
C PRO A 148 -15.23 -12.51 -14.65
N THR A 149 -14.86 -13.66 -15.19
CA THR A 149 -15.29 -14.96 -14.66
C THR A 149 -14.29 -15.44 -13.60
N ALA A 150 -14.72 -16.30 -12.67
CA ALA A 150 -13.82 -16.89 -11.68
C ALA A 150 -12.58 -17.56 -12.32
N ALA A 151 -12.74 -18.23 -13.47
CA ALA A 151 -11.63 -18.82 -14.20
C ALA A 151 -10.65 -17.76 -14.74
N ASN A 152 -11.17 -16.69 -15.35
CA ASN A 152 -10.34 -15.63 -15.94
C ASN A 152 -9.66 -14.74 -14.89
N LEU A 153 -10.26 -14.59 -13.70
CA LEU A 153 -9.66 -13.88 -12.56
C LEU A 153 -8.55 -14.70 -11.89
N ASN A 154 -8.69 -16.02 -11.85
CA ASN A 154 -7.63 -16.90 -11.33
C ASN A 154 -6.54 -17.21 -12.37
N TYR A 155 -6.82 -17.07 -13.67
CA TYR A 155 -5.87 -17.37 -14.74
C TYR A 155 -4.48 -16.70 -14.62
N PRO A 156 -4.38 -15.39 -14.29
CA PRO A 156 -3.08 -14.74 -14.13
C PRO A 156 -2.50 -14.90 -12.72
N GLU A 157 -3.21 -15.51 -11.77
CA GLU A 157 -2.71 -15.69 -10.41
C GLU A 157 -1.58 -16.73 -10.37
N ILE A 158 -0.48 -16.36 -9.71
CA ILE A 158 0.62 -17.28 -9.39
C ILE A 158 0.40 -17.91 -8.02
N SER A 159 0.07 -17.09 -7.02
CA SER A 159 -0.26 -17.54 -5.67
C SER A 159 -0.94 -16.44 -4.87
N ARG A 160 -1.40 -16.83 -3.67
CA ARG A 160 -1.91 -15.92 -2.66
C ARG A 160 -1.48 -16.36 -1.25
N LEU A 161 -1.31 -15.40 -0.35
CA LEU A 161 -1.15 -15.63 1.09
C LEU A 161 -2.35 -15.01 1.81
N TYR A 162 -3.14 -15.84 2.49
CA TYR A 162 -4.16 -15.36 3.41
C TYR A 162 -3.52 -14.98 4.75
N MET A 163 -3.85 -13.79 5.24
CA MET A 163 -3.41 -13.28 6.52
C MET A 163 -4.40 -13.68 7.63
N SER A 164 -3.98 -13.49 8.89
CA SER A 164 -4.92 -13.57 10.01
C SER A 164 -6.09 -12.59 9.79
N PRO A 165 -7.33 -12.94 10.16
CA PRO A 165 -8.50 -12.06 9.98
C PRO A 165 -8.34 -10.67 10.59
N ASN A 166 -7.51 -10.53 11.64
CA ASN A 166 -7.24 -9.25 12.29
C ASN A 166 -6.33 -8.30 11.49
N TRP A 167 -5.73 -8.75 10.38
CA TRP A 167 -4.74 -7.99 9.64
C TRP A 167 -5.07 -7.97 8.16
N GLY A 168 -5.28 -6.75 7.67
CA GLY A 168 -5.43 -6.48 6.26
C GLY A 168 -4.12 -6.23 5.54
N GLY A 169 -4.11 -6.43 4.22
CA GLY A 169 -3.07 -5.90 3.33
C GLY A 169 -3.42 -4.47 2.91
N HIS A 170 -2.56 -3.51 3.27
CA HIS A 170 -2.61 -2.14 2.75
C HIS A 170 -1.59 -1.96 1.62
N THR A 171 -0.30 -2.19 1.87
CA THR A 171 0.74 -2.08 0.83
C THR A 171 1.49 -3.39 0.69
N ALA A 172 1.66 -3.89 -0.53
CA ALA A 172 2.45 -5.07 -0.85
C ALA A 172 3.72 -4.67 -1.64
N PHE A 173 4.73 -4.11 -0.96
CA PHE A 173 5.92 -3.57 -1.62
C PHE A 173 6.97 -4.68 -1.87
N PRO A 174 7.25 -5.05 -3.13
CA PRO A 174 8.21 -6.11 -3.44
C PRO A 174 9.66 -5.59 -3.36
N VAL A 175 10.46 -6.30 -2.57
CA VAL A 175 11.91 -6.09 -2.43
C VAL A 175 12.62 -7.38 -2.84
N LEU A 176 13.08 -7.41 -4.09
CA LEU A 176 13.66 -8.59 -4.70
C LEU A 176 15.19 -8.52 -4.67
N GLY A 177 15.85 -9.67 -4.57
CA GLY A 177 17.28 -9.81 -4.72
C GLY A 177 18.07 -9.33 -3.50
N ILE A 178 17.57 -9.51 -2.29
CA ILE A 178 18.26 -9.14 -1.04
C ILE A 178 19.36 -10.19 -0.76
N PRO A 179 20.66 -9.85 -0.83
CA PRO A 179 21.71 -10.74 -0.38
C PRO A 179 21.75 -10.76 1.16
N ILE A 180 21.81 -11.95 1.75
CA ILE A 180 21.90 -12.10 3.21
C ILE A 180 23.36 -12.30 3.58
N ALA A 181 23.95 -11.30 4.24
CA ALA A 181 25.37 -11.25 4.52
C ALA A 181 25.87 -12.48 5.30
N ASP A 182 25.15 -12.89 6.35
CA ASP A 182 25.50 -14.04 7.19
C ASP A 182 25.36 -15.38 6.44
N TRP A 183 24.71 -15.39 5.28
CA TRP A 183 24.52 -16.56 4.44
C TRP A 183 25.48 -16.59 3.25
N ALA A 184 26.44 -15.66 3.15
CA ALA A 184 27.45 -15.65 2.10
C ALA A 184 28.16 -17.01 1.89
N PRO A 185 28.47 -17.81 2.94
CA PRO A 185 29.05 -19.14 2.78
C PRO A 185 28.08 -20.22 2.26
N ASN A 186 26.77 -19.98 2.27
CA ASN A 186 25.79 -21.00 1.90
C ASN A 186 25.90 -21.35 0.41
N THR A 187 25.77 -22.64 0.08
CA THR A 187 25.76 -23.09 -1.31
C THR A 187 24.44 -22.78 -2.03
N LYS A 188 23.35 -22.52 -1.29
CA LYS A 188 22.01 -22.19 -1.79
C LYS A 188 21.35 -21.12 -0.91
N GLY A 189 20.40 -20.37 -1.49
CA GLY A 189 19.53 -19.46 -0.74
C GLY A 189 20.20 -18.20 -0.19
N ARG A 190 21.35 -17.79 -0.74
CA ARG A 190 22.09 -16.58 -0.33
C ARG A 190 21.35 -15.27 -0.60
N VAL A 191 20.39 -15.32 -1.52
CA VAL A 191 19.59 -14.19 -1.96
C VAL A 191 18.13 -14.53 -1.72
N ARG A 192 17.36 -13.55 -1.25
CA ARG A 192 15.93 -13.68 -0.98
C ARG A 192 15.14 -12.59 -1.67
N ASP A 193 13.94 -12.97 -2.07
CA ASP A 193 12.91 -12.08 -2.56
C ASP A 193 11.83 -11.99 -1.49
N VAL A 194 11.47 -10.77 -1.11
CA VAL A 194 10.43 -10.55 -0.09
C VAL A 194 9.41 -9.52 -0.54
N VAL A 195 8.22 -9.58 0.04
CA VAL A 195 7.23 -8.51 0.01
C VAL A 195 7.14 -7.93 1.41
N VAL A 196 7.36 -6.62 1.53
CA VAL A 196 7.03 -5.87 2.75
C VAL A 196 5.54 -5.56 2.69
N LEU A 197 4.76 -6.39 3.38
CA LEU A 197 3.30 -6.33 3.43
C LEU A 197 2.86 -5.53 4.65
N VAL A 198 2.47 -4.28 4.44
CA VAL A 198 2.07 -3.35 5.50
C VAL A 198 0.56 -3.48 5.74
N SER A 199 0.16 -3.63 7.01
CA SER A 199 -1.24 -3.54 7.44
C SER A 199 -1.61 -2.11 7.86
N GLU A 200 -2.91 -1.79 7.96
CA GLU A 200 -3.39 -0.46 8.35
C GLU A 200 -4.07 -0.48 9.73
N ALA A 201 -3.62 0.39 10.64
CA ALA A 201 -4.39 0.81 11.80
C ALA A 201 -5.48 1.83 11.44
N THR A 202 -6.69 1.65 11.96
CA THR A 202 -7.85 2.51 11.65
C THR A 202 -8.43 3.24 12.85
N ALA A 203 -8.25 2.68 14.05
CA ALA A 203 -8.86 3.15 15.27
C ALA A 203 -7.94 4.12 16.03
N ASN A 204 -8.53 5.19 16.55
CA ASN A 204 -7.84 6.07 17.47
C ASN A 204 -7.64 5.38 18.83
N GLU A 205 -6.52 5.67 19.49
CA GLU A 205 -6.22 5.24 20.85
C GLU A 205 -6.25 3.71 21.05
N CYS A 206 -5.84 2.96 20.01
CA CYS A 206 -5.57 1.52 20.10
C CYS A 206 -6.79 0.67 20.45
N ARG A 207 -7.96 1.06 19.94
CA ARG A 207 -9.24 0.38 20.14
C ARG A 207 -9.52 -0.71 19.10
N GLU A 208 -8.46 -1.34 18.59
CA GLU A 208 -8.47 -2.37 17.56
C GLU A 208 -7.32 -3.37 17.81
N SER A 209 -7.31 -4.47 17.07
CA SER A 209 -6.18 -5.40 17.03
C SER A 209 -4.90 -4.70 16.60
N ARG A 210 -3.76 -5.05 17.18
CA ARG A 210 -2.48 -4.42 16.80
C ARG A 210 -2.07 -4.81 15.40
N HIS A 211 -2.07 -3.85 14.49
CA HIS A 211 -1.53 -4.04 13.14
C HIS A 211 0.00 -4.14 13.14
N ALA A 212 0.54 -4.82 12.14
CA ALA A 212 1.98 -5.02 11.96
C ALA A 212 2.37 -4.81 10.49
N THR A 213 3.66 -4.57 10.28
CA THR A 213 4.29 -4.75 8.98
C THR A 213 4.85 -6.16 8.92
N PHE A 214 4.54 -6.90 7.86
CA PHE A 214 5.00 -8.27 7.64
C PHE A 214 6.11 -8.29 6.59
N VAL A 215 7.09 -9.17 6.78
CA VAL A 215 8.05 -9.53 5.74
C VAL A 215 7.66 -10.92 5.26
N VAL A 216 7.22 -11.01 4.01
CA VAL A 216 6.77 -12.25 3.38
C VAL A 216 7.84 -12.71 2.40
N ASP A 217 8.45 -13.87 2.63
CA ASP A 217 9.37 -14.50 1.68
C ASP A 217 8.58 -14.99 0.47
N VAL A 218 8.98 -14.52 -0.71
CA VAL A 218 8.40 -14.85 -2.02
C VAL A 218 9.46 -15.40 -2.98
N THR A 219 10.62 -15.82 -2.47
CA THR A 219 11.70 -16.43 -3.27
C THR A 219 11.19 -17.63 -4.07
N THR A 220 10.20 -18.34 -3.53
CA THR A 220 9.36 -19.26 -4.30
C THR A 220 7.98 -18.64 -4.45
N GLU A 221 7.75 -17.94 -5.56
CA GLU A 221 6.53 -17.14 -5.78
C GLU A 221 5.23 -17.94 -5.63
N THR A 222 5.26 -19.25 -5.84
CA THR A 222 4.09 -20.14 -5.68
C THR A 222 3.77 -20.47 -4.22
N ARG A 223 4.64 -20.10 -3.27
CA ARG A 223 4.56 -20.46 -1.84
C ARG A 223 4.99 -19.29 -0.94
N PRO A 224 4.29 -18.14 -0.99
CA PRO A 224 4.58 -17.01 -0.12
C PRO A 224 4.43 -17.40 1.36
N PHE A 225 5.36 -16.97 2.21
CA PHE A 225 5.32 -17.27 3.64
C PHE A 225 5.81 -16.09 4.49
N SER A 226 5.06 -15.74 5.55
CA SER A 226 5.47 -14.68 6.47
C SER A 226 6.63 -15.14 7.34
N VAL A 227 7.79 -14.48 7.23
CA VAL A 227 9.02 -14.86 7.94
C VAL A 227 9.36 -13.96 9.11
N ALA A 228 8.82 -12.73 9.13
CA ALA A 228 9.02 -11.79 10.23
C ALA A 228 7.93 -10.72 10.29
N THR A 229 7.87 -10.03 11.42
CA THR A 229 7.03 -8.83 11.60
C THR A 229 7.85 -7.68 12.18
N PHE A 230 7.42 -6.46 11.90
CA PHE A 230 7.91 -5.24 12.51
C PHE A 230 6.76 -4.49 13.17
N GLN A 231 6.96 -4.09 14.43
CA GLN A 231 6.03 -3.27 15.21
C GLN A 231 6.82 -2.27 16.07
N VAL A 232 6.27 -1.07 16.22
CA VAL A 232 6.73 -0.11 17.21
C VAL A 232 6.11 -0.45 18.57
N PRO A 233 6.90 -0.65 19.64
CA PRO A 233 6.35 -0.87 20.96
C PRO A 233 5.58 0.37 21.45
N GLU A 234 4.38 0.17 21.99
CA GLU A 234 3.54 1.26 22.50
C GLU A 234 4.23 2.10 23.58
N SER A 235 4.99 1.43 24.44
CA SER A 235 5.65 2.00 25.62
C SER A 235 6.76 2.99 25.30
N THR A 236 7.31 2.99 24.08
CA THR A 236 8.41 3.90 23.72
C THR A 236 7.96 5.33 23.44
N GLY A 237 6.64 5.55 23.27
CA GLY A 237 6.09 6.89 23.04
C GLY A 237 4.71 7.14 23.64
N ASN A 238 4.22 6.23 24.50
CA ASN A 238 2.89 6.29 25.12
C ASN A 238 1.79 6.50 24.04
N PHE A 239 1.94 5.80 22.92
CA PHE A 239 1.25 6.15 21.68
C PHE A 239 -0.26 5.95 21.77
N CYS A 240 -0.75 5.05 22.62
CA CYS A 240 -2.20 4.89 22.78
C CYS A 240 -2.83 6.04 23.54
N ARG A 241 -2.13 6.59 24.52
CA ARG A 241 -2.64 7.73 25.29
C ARG A 241 -2.37 9.06 24.58
N ARG A 242 -1.36 9.13 23.70
CA ARG A 242 -1.03 10.34 22.91
C ARG A 242 -2.18 10.84 22.04
N GLY A 243 -3.07 9.96 21.59
CA GLY A 243 -4.23 10.29 20.74
C GLY A 243 -3.98 10.00 19.26
N GLY A 244 -5.05 9.96 18.48
CA GLY A 244 -4.99 9.54 17.07
C GLY A 244 -4.74 8.04 16.91
N ARG A 245 -4.56 7.60 15.66
CA ARG A 245 -4.22 6.22 15.32
C ARG A 245 -2.76 5.93 15.68
N PHE A 246 -2.49 4.70 16.07
CA PHE A 246 -1.14 4.18 16.32
C PHE A 246 -1.00 2.78 15.74
N GLY A 247 -0.15 2.65 14.73
CA GLY A 247 0.07 1.44 13.97
C GLY A 247 0.64 1.78 12.59
N PRO A 248 1.06 0.77 11.82
CA PRO A 248 1.48 0.97 10.45
C PRO A 248 0.30 1.44 9.58
N HIS A 249 0.63 2.07 8.46
CA HIS A 249 -0.33 2.44 7.42
C HIS A 249 0.20 2.07 6.03
N SER A 250 1.21 2.79 5.54
CA SER A 250 1.82 2.56 4.23
C SER A 250 3.35 2.48 4.31
N SER A 251 3.97 1.77 3.37
CA SER A 251 5.40 1.93 3.11
C SER A 251 5.66 3.05 2.10
N SER A 252 6.92 3.48 2.02
CA SER A 252 7.47 4.08 0.79
C SER A 252 7.38 3.05 -0.32
N GLU A 253 7.08 3.49 -1.53
CA GLU A 253 6.95 2.63 -2.71
C GLU A 253 8.00 2.95 -3.78
N SER A 254 8.98 3.77 -3.42
CA SER A 254 10.14 4.08 -4.23
C SER A 254 11.14 2.92 -4.33
N PHE A 255 11.56 2.65 -5.56
CA PHE A 255 12.64 1.73 -5.89
C PHE A 255 14.02 2.41 -5.90
N ALA A 256 14.16 3.57 -5.26
CA ALA A 256 15.42 4.34 -5.23
C ALA A 256 16.61 3.45 -4.78
N PRO A 257 17.67 3.31 -5.60
CA PRO A 257 18.79 2.40 -5.31
C PRO A 257 19.51 2.68 -3.98
N ILE A 258 19.46 3.92 -3.48
CA ILE A 258 20.06 4.30 -2.21
C ILE A 258 19.42 3.59 -1.01
N PHE A 259 18.13 3.23 -1.10
CA PHE A 259 17.37 2.57 -0.04
C PHE A 259 16.95 1.14 -0.39
N TYR A 260 16.71 0.84 -1.67
CA TYR A 260 16.20 -0.46 -2.11
C TYR A 260 17.08 -1.63 -1.62
N ARG A 261 16.45 -2.72 -1.14
CA ARG A 261 17.06 -3.89 -0.45
C ARG A 261 17.69 -3.61 0.92
N LYS A 262 17.75 -2.35 1.35
CA LYS A 262 18.42 -1.97 2.60
C LYS A 262 17.43 -1.46 3.63
N LEU A 263 16.63 -0.47 3.24
CA LEU A 263 15.72 0.27 4.11
C LEU A 263 14.35 0.38 3.45
N VAL A 264 13.31 0.19 4.26
CA VAL A 264 11.94 0.54 3.90
C VAL A 264 11.41 1.53 4.93
N PHE A 265 10.78 2.60 4.46
CA PHE A 265 10.16 3.57 5.33
C PHE A 265 8.70 3.22 5.52
N VAL A 266 8.22 3.26 6.76
CA VAL A 266 6.82 2.94 7.10
C VAL A 266 6.20 4.14 7.79
N ALA A 267 5.11 4.66 7.23
CA ALA A 267 4.24 5.62 7.91
C ALA A 267 3.51 4.91 9.06
N TYR A 268 3.62 5.46 10.27
CA TYR A 268 3.16 4.83 11.50
C TYR A 268 2.27 5.77 12.33
N PHE A 269 1.42 6.54 11.65
CA PHE A 269 0.50 7.52 12.24
C PHE A 269 1.14 8.40 13.31
N ASN A 270 0.65 8.36 14.55
CA ASN A 270 1.15 9.21 15.64
C ASN A 270 2.57 8.87 16.12
N ALA A 271 3.14 7.79 15.58
CA ALA A 271 4.51 7.37 15.77
C ALA A 271 5.41 7.79 14.60
N GLY A 272 4.94 8.65 13.69
CA GLY A 272 5.75 9.29 12.65
C GLY A 272 6.15 8.33 11.52
N VAL A 273 7.35 8.51 10.98
CA VAL A 273 7.97 7.56 10.04
C VAL A 273 8.97 6.66 10.76
N ARG A 274 8.99 5.38 10.40
CA ARG A 274 9.99 4.39 10.83
C ARG A 274 10.85 3.98 9.65
N ALA A 275 12.16 4.12 9.76
CA ALA A 275 13.11 3.55 8.81
C ALA A 275 13.46 2.14 9.30
N VAL A 276 13.08 1.13 8.53
CA VAL A 276 13.25 -0.29 8.90
C VAL A 276 14.36 -0.89 8.05
N ASP A 277 15.44 -1.35 8.70
CA ASP A 277 16.50 -2.12 8.08
C ASP A 277 16.00 -3.53 7.77
N ILE A 278 16.05 -3.89 6.48
CA ILE A 278 15.56 -5.16 5.94
C ILE A 278 16.66 -5.99 5.30
N ARG A 279 17.94 -5.61 5.47
CA ARG A 279 19.08 -6.39 4.95
C ARG A 279 19.12 -7.82 5.51
N ASN A 280 18.54 -8.02 6.69
CA ASN A 280 18.13 -9.33 7.19
C ASN A 280 16.59 -9.39 7.28
N PRO A 281 15.91 -9.95 6.25
CA PRO A 281 14.44 -9.97 6.22
C PRO A 281 13.80 -10.86 7.30
N TYR A 282 14.57 -11.75 7.94
CA TYR A 282 14.10 -12.61 9.03
C TYR A 282 14.16 -11.93 10.40
N ALA A 283 14.79 -10.75 10.48
CA ALA A 283 14.88 -9.97 11.71
C ALA A 283 14.94 -8.47 11.39
N PRO A 284 13.87 -7.89 10.82
CA PRO A 284 13.82 -6.47 10.50
C PRO A 284 13.96 -5.62 11.77
N ARG A 285 14.70 -4.50 11.69
CA ARG A 285 14.99 -3.64 12.85
C ARG A 285 14.76 -2.17 12.54
N GLU A 286 14.32 -1.41 13.53
CA GLU A 286 14.26 0.05 13.39
C GLU A 286 15.69 0.61 13.34
N ALA A 287 16.03 1.27 12.23
CA ALA A 287 17.31 1.96 12.05
C ALA A 287 17.23 3.43 12.50
N ALA A 288 16.08 4.07 12.27
CA ALA A 288 15.80 5.44 12.67
C ALA A 288 14.29 5.71 12.70
N PHE A 289 13.90 6.80 13.33
CA PHE A 289 12.54 7.32 13.24
C PHE A 289 12.54 8.85 13.26
N TYR A 290 11.45 9.43 12.77
CA TYR A 290 11.17 10.85 12.95
C TYR A 290 9.68 11.05 13.23
N ILE A 291 9.37 11.74 14.32
CA ILE A 291 8.01 12.10 14.70
C ILE A 291 7.88 13.62 14.61
N PRO A 292 7.11 14.14 13.64
CA PRO A 292 6.84 15.57 13.57
C PRO A 292 6.25 16.12 14.88
N ALA A 293 6.60 17.37 15.21
CA ALA A 293 5.89 18.11 16.24
C ALA A 293 4.50 18.52 15.74
N THR A 294 3.52 18.60 16.64
CA THR A 294 2.23 19.20 16.31
C THR A 294 2.39 20.70 16.08
N THR A 295 1.53 21.26 15.23
CA THR A 295 1.41 22.69 14.99
C THR A 295 0.04 23.19 15.43
N GLU A 296 -0.16 24.51 15.48
CA GLU A 296 -1.49 25.12 15.74
C GLU A 296 -2.55 24.69 14.71
N ARG A 297 -2.13 24.24 13.52
CA ARG A 297 -3.02 23.74 12.46
C ARG A 297 -3.34 22.25 12.57
N THR A 298 -2.69 21.53 13.50
CA THR A 298 -2.88 20.10 13.65
C THR A 298 -4.27 19.81 14.18
N ALA A 299 -5.07 19.12 13.38
CA ALA A 299 -6.46 18.82 13.64
C ALA A 299 -6.62 17.77 14.75
N GLU A 300 -7.69 17.92 15.52
CA GLU A 300 -8.06 16.98 16.57
C GLU A 300 -8.35 15.57 16.06
N ARG A 301 -8.04 14.58 16.90
CA ARG A 301 -8.41 13.18 16.74
C ARG A 301 -9.27 12.75 17.91
N CYS A 302 -10.46 12.29 17.60
CA CYS A 302 -11.49 12.03 18.59
C CYS A 302 -11.81 10.55 18.71
N VAL A 303 -12.20 10.16 19.91
CA VAL A 303 -12.86 8.89 20.21
C VAL A 303 -14.25 9.20 20.74
N THR A 304 -15.24 8.42 20.31
CA THR A 304 -16.61 8.49 20.83
C THR A 304 -16.91 7.18 21.54
N ASN A 305 -17.13 7.24 22.86
CA ASN A 305 -17.57 6.10 23.66
C ASN A 305 -18.51 6.61 24.76
N GLY A 306 -19.77 6.86 24.39
CA GLY A 306 -20.72 7.64 25.20
C GLY A 306 -20.44 9.14 25.16
N THR A 307 -19.20 9.54 25.48
CA THR A 307 -18.75 10.95 25.43
C THR A 307 -17.66 11.13 24.39
N ARG A 308 -17.73 12.22 23.62
CA ARG A 308 -16.69 12.60 22.64
C ARG A 308 -15.48 13.18 23.38
N ARG A 309 -14.32 12.57 23.19
CA ARG A 309 -13.03 13.08 23.68
C ARG A 309 -12.06 13.25 22.53
N CYS A 310 -11.42 14.40 22.45
CA CYS A 310 -10.51 14.76 21.37
C CYS A 310 -9.11 15.09 21.90
N LYS A 311 -8.08 14.77 21.11
CA LYS A 311 -6.67 15.10 21.37
C LYS A 311 -6.02 15.58 20.09
N VAL A 312 -5.05 16.48 20.21
CA VAL A 312 -4.22 16.92 19.08
C VAL A 312 -3.02 15.99 18.97
N ALA A 313 -2.92 15.27 17.87
CA ALA A 313 -1.81 14.36 17.60
C ALA A 313 -1.52 14.31 16.10
N ILE A 314 -0.24 14.26 15.75
CA ILE A 314 0.21 14.02 14.38
C ILE A 314 -0.34 12.68 13.88
N GLN A 315 -0.55 12.58 12.57
CA GLN A 315 -1.00 11.39 11.87
C GLN A 315 -0.26 11.29 10.53
N THR A 316 1.03 10.94 10.57
CA THR A 316 1.81 10.63 9.37
C THR A 316 1.12 9.50 8.62
N ASN A 317 0.49 9.84 7.50
CA ASN A 317 -0.40 8.96 6.76
C ASN A 317 0.29 8.39 5.52
N ASN A 318 1.19 9.13 4.90
CA ASN A 318 1.97 8.57 3.80
C ASN A 318 3.44 8.93 3.95
N VAL A 319 4.28 8.03 3.46
CA VAL A 319 5.71 8.26 3.35
C VAL A 319 6.15 7.93 1.93
N GLU A 320 7.10 8.70 1.41
CA GLU A 320 7.84 8.35 0.21
C GLU A 320 9.31 8.72 0.37
N ALA A 321 10.20 8.12 -0.43
CA ALA A 321 11.61 8.46 -0.47
C ALA A 321 12.12 8.57 -1.91
N ASP A 322 13.25 9.26 -2.10
CA ASP A 322 13.84 9.42 -3.44
C ASP A 322 15.33 9.10 -3.50
N GLU A 323 15.86 9.08 -4.72
CA GLU A 323 17.27 8.80 -5.01
C GLU A 323 18.25 9.85 -4.48
N ARG A 324 17.77 11.05 -4.14
CA ARG A 324 18.58 12.11 -3.50
C ARG A 324 18.79 11.86 -2.01
N GLY A 325 18.11 10.85 -1.45
CA GLY A 325 18.18 10.48 -0.04
C GLY A 325 17.19 11.25 0.83
N PHE A 326 16.19 11.92 0.24
CA PHE A 326 15.12 12.56 1.00
C PHE A 326 13.98 11.59 1.29
N VAL A 327 13.36 11.79 2.46
CA VAL A 327 12.17 11.08 2.92
C VAL A 327 11.07 12.11 3.18
N TYR A 328 9.92 11.92 2.56
CA TYR A 328 8.76 12.81 2.55
C TYR A 328 7.65 12.21 3.40
N LEU A 329 7.15 12.96 4.37
CA LEU A 329 6.09 12.52 5.27
C LEU A 329 4.86 13.42 5.10
N ALA A 330 3.76 12.87 4.60
CA ALA A 330 2.50 13.58 4.46
C ALA A 330 1.57 13.25 5.63
N ASP A 331 1.16 14.29 6.37
CA ASP A 331 0.31 14.17 7.54
C ASP A 331 -1.18 14.39 7.20
N ARG A 332 -2.07 13.49 7.64
CA ARG A 332 -3.53 13.63 7.42
C ARG A 332 -4.24 14.50 8.46
N ALA A 333 -3.56 14.86 9.54
CA ALA A 333 -4.02 15.77 10.59
C ALA A 333 -3.59 17.21 10.35
N ASN A 334 -3.27 17.58 9.10
CA ASN A 334 -2.97 18.96 8.74
C ASN A 334 -1.71 19.51 9.46
N THR A 335 -0.82 18.63 9.93
CA THR A 335 0.50 19.01 10.43
C THR A 335 1.45 19.41 9.29
N GLY A 336 1.15 19.02 8.05
CA GLY A 336 1.86 19.43 6.84
C GLY A 336 2.71 18.33 6.19
N LEU A 337 3.58 18.75 5.26
CA LEU A 337 4.58 17.91 4.61
C LEU A 337 5.94 18.14 5.27
N HIS A 338 6.62 17.06 5.65
CA HIS A 338 7.97 17.12 6.20
C HIS A 338 8.94 16.44 5.26
N ILE A 339 10.12 17.03 5.06
CA ILE A 339 11.19 16.48 4.24
C ILE A 339 12.39 16.30 5.16
N VAL A 340 12.82 15.05 5.33
CA VAL A 340 13.92 14.68 6.23
C VAL A 340 14.96 13.86 5.48
N ARG A 341 16.14 13.70 6.08
CA ARG A 341 17.21 12.83 5.60
C ARG A 341 17.73 12.00 6.76
N LEU A 342 18.25 10.80 6.47
CA LEU A 342 18.91 9.99 7.48
C LEU A 342 20.18 10.68 7.99
N SER A 343 20.51 10.43 9.26
CA SER A 343 21.74 10.87 9.92
C SER A 343 22.34 9.74 10.75
N GLY A 344 23.58 9.92 11.25
CA GLY A 344 24.25 8.95 12.12
C GLY A 344 24.43 7.57 11.49
N GLU A 345 24.28 6.51 12.30
CA GLU A 345 24.42 5.11 11.84
C GLU A 345 23.42 4.73 10.75
N ALA A 346 22.20 5.26 10.80
CA ALA A 346 21.19 4.97 9.79
C ALA A 346 21.58 5.50 8.40
N ALA A 347 22.26 6.66 8.33
CA ALA A 347 22.76 7.18 7.07
C ALA A 347 23.83 6.27 6.45
N LYS A 348 24.64 5.60 7.28
CA LYS A 348 25.67 4.66 6.79
C LYS A 348 25.05 3.50 6.02
N ILE A 349 23.89 3.01 6.45
CA ILE A 349 23.15 1.93 5.76
C ILE A 349 22.85 2.32 4.32
N ALA A 350 22.36 3.54 4.10
CA ALA A 350 22.01 4.07 2.77
C ALA A 350 23.27 4.27 1.89
N THR A 351 24.37 4.75 2.48
CA THR A 351 25.62 5.04 1.74
C THR A 351 26.53 3.84 1.52
N HIS A 352 26.32 2.72 2.23
CA HIS A 352 27.10 1.51 2.00
C HIS A 352 26.83 1.00 0.58
N ARG A 353 27.84 1.14 -0.30
CA ARG A 353 27.91 0.41 -1.55
C ARG A 353 28.21 -1.05 -1.21
N GLU A 354 27.43 -1.97 -1.75
CA GLU A 354 27.85 -3.37 -1.82
C GLU A 354 29.16 -3.37 -2.61
N VAL A 355 30.29 -3.51 -1.91
CA VAL A 355 31.58 -3.68 -2.56
C VAL A 355 31.52 -5.05 -3.18
N GLY A 356 31.35 -5.10 -4.50
CA GLY A 356 31.48 -6.31 -5.28
C GLY A 356 32.77 -7.04 -4.88
N ARG A 357 32.60 -8.30 -4.49
CA ARG A 357 33.67 -9.29 -4.43
C ARG A 357 33.21 -10.51 -5.19
#